data_AF-A0A2N6G3F5-F1
#
_entry.id   AF-A0A2N6G3F5-F1
#
_cell.length_a   1.000
_cell.length_b   1.000
_cell.length_c   1.000
_cell.angle_alpha   90.00
_cell.angle_beta   90.00
_cell.angle_gamma   90.00
#
_symmetry.space_group_name_H-M   'P 1'
#
loop_
_entity.id
_entity.type
_entity.pdbx_description
1 polymer ?
#
loop_
_entity_poly.entity_id
_entity_poly.type
_entity_poly.pdbx_seq_one_letter_code
_entity_poly.pdbx_strand_id
1 'polypeptide(L)' 'MGLFEDAIKQEIMQNIFADSLKMYETIDNKFKLNAQQKQQILEKISSLNSDLNTLIKDIKLS' A
#
# COMPACT_ATOMS: atom_id res chain seq x y z
N MET A 1 18.30 -13.07 16.63
CA MET A 1 18.04 -12.10 15.54
C MET A 1 16.55 -12.17 15.22
N GLY A 2 15.69 -11.41 15.91
CA GLY A 2 14.24 -11.54 15.70
C GLY A 2 13.46 -10.31 16.12
N LEU A 3 13.67 -9.85 17.36
CA LEU A 3 12.95 -8.70 17.91
C LEU A 3 13.18 -7.37 17.16
N PHE A 4 14.42 -7.11 16.73
CA PHE A 4 14.76 -5.88 16.01
C PHE A 4 14.19 -5.85 14.58
N GLU A 5 14.24 -6.98 13.90
CA GLU A 5 13.67 -7.14 12.55
C GLU A 5 12.15 -7.07 12.55
N ASP A 6 11.51 -7.63 13.57
CA ASP A 6 10.05 -7.59 13.73
C ASP A 6 9.56 -6.20 14.10
N ALA A 7 10.30 -5.44 14.90
CA ALA A 7 10.01 -4.04 15.18
C ALA A 7 10.08 -3.18 13.91
N ILE A 8 11.12 -3.36 13.09
CA ILE A 8 11.26 -2.67 11.80
C ILE A 8 10.09 -3.04 10.86
N LYS A 9 9.70 -4.32 10.78
CA LYS A 9 8.54 -4.74 9.97
C LYS A 9 7.24 -4.13 10.46
N GLN A 10 7.02 -4.06 11.77
CA GLN A 10 5.83 -3.44 12.35
C GLN A 10 5.77 -1.94 12.05
N GLU A 11 6.89 -1.24 12.20
CA GLU A 11 6.99 0.19 11.90
C GLU A 11 6.76 0.46 10.42
N ILE A 12 7.38 -0.31 9.53
CA ILE A 12 7.16 -0.21 8.08
C ILE A 12 5.70 -0.50 7.73
N MET A 13 5.09 -1.54 8.30
CA MET A 13 3.67 -1.83 8.06
C MET A 13 2.77 -0.70 8.55
N GLN A 14 2.99 -0.18 9.76
CA GLN A 14 2.20 0.94 10.29
C GLN A 14 2.33 2.18 9.41
N ASN A 15 3.53 2.49 8.95
CA ASN A 15 3.77 3.62 8.05
C ASN A 15 3.08 3.43 6.69
N ILE A 16 3.17 2.23 6.08
CA ILE A 16 2.46 1.91 4.83
C ILE A 16 0.95 2.04 4.98
N PHE A 17 0.39 1.57 6.11
CA PHE A 17 -1.04 1.68 6.39
C PHE A 17 -1.46 3.14 6.59
N ALA A 18 -0.69 3.91 7.37
CA ALA A 18 -0.98 5.33 7.63
C ALA A 18 -0.91 6.17 6.35
N ASP A 19 0.09 5.93 5.50
CA ASP A 19 0.24 6.63 4.23
C ASP A 19 -0.86 6.24 3.23
N SER A 20 -1.24 4.96 3.18
CA SER A 20 -2.36 4.50 2.37
C SER A 20 -3.68 5.18 2.80
N LEU A 21 -3.94 5.26 4.10
CA LEU A 21 -5.13 5.91 4.65
C LEU A 21 -5.16 7.41 4.31
N LYS A 22 -4.04 8.12 4.52
CA LYS A 22 -3.91 9.53 4.12
C LYS A 22 -4.12 9.73 2.62
N MET A 23 -3.64 8.79 1.80
CA MET A 23 -3.90 8.80 0.36
C MET A 23 -5.39 8.68 0.06
N TYR A 24 -6.09 7.73 0.66
CA TYR A 24 -7.54 7.58 0.50
C TYR A 24 -8.30 8.83 0.94
N GLU A 25 -8.01 9.37 2.12
CA GLU A 25 -8.64 10.58 2.63
C GLU A 25 -8.34 11.80 1.75
N THR A 26 -7.12 11.92 1.22
CA THR A 26 -6.76 13.00 0.30
C THR A 26 -7.50 12.87 -1.02
N ILE A 27 -7.62 11.65 -1.54
CA ILE A 27 -8.35 11.35 -2.77
C ILE A 27 -9.84 11.68 -2.59
N ASP A 28 -10.41 11.30 -1.45
CA ASP A 28 -11.83 11.54 -1.15
C ASP A 28 -12.14 13.03 -0.89
N ASN A 29 -11.25 13.75 -0.20
CA ASN A 29 -11.44 15.16 0.14
C ASN A 29 -11.09 16.13 -1.00
N LYS A 30 -10.02 15.87 -1.76
CA LYS A 30 -9.56 16.79 -2.83
C LYS A 30 -10.21 16.53 -4.18
N PHE A 31 -10.68 15.32 -4.44
CA PHE A 31 -11.31 14.98 -5.70
C PHE A 31 -12.74 14.52 -5.45
N LYS A 32 -13.73 15.25 -5.97
CA LYS A 32 -15.12 14.76 -6.07
C LYS A 32 -15.17 13.65 -7.12
N LEU A 33 -14.60 12.50 -6.78
CA LEU A 33 -14.59 11.33 -7.64
C LEU A 33 -15.95 10.66 -7.55
N ASN A 34 -16.52 10.40 -8.73
CA ASN A 34 -17.70 9.55 -8.78
C ASN A 34 -17.31 8.10 -8.41
N ALA A 35 -18.31 7.27 -8.11
CA ALA A 35 -18.09 5.90 -7.65
C ALA A 35 -17.22 5.08 -8.62
N GLN A 36 -17.36 5.30 -9.93
CA GLN A 36 -16.54 4.65 -10.96
C GLN A 36 -15.07 5.04 -10.88
N GLN A 37 -14.76 6.32 -10.69
CA GLN A 37 -13.39 6.79 -10.57
C GLN A 37 -12.72 6.29 -9.28
N LYS A 38 -13.47 6.20 -8.17
CA LYS A 38 -12.97 5.57 -6.94
C LYS A 38 -12.64 4.09 -7.14
N GLN A 39 -13.52 3.35 -7.81
CA GLN A 39 -13.31 1.93 -8.14
C GLN A 39 -12.04 1.73 -8.99
N GLN A 40 -11.84 2.56 -10.02
CA GLN A 40 -10.65 2.50 -10.87
C GLN A 40 -9.34 2.76 -10.10
N ILE A 41 -9.36 3.68 -9.13
CA ILE A 41 -8.19 3.95 -8.29
C ILE A 41 -7.89 2.76 -7.37
N LEU A 42 -8.93 2.18 -6.76
CA LEU A 42 -8.80 0.99 -5.91
C LEU A 42 -8.21 -0.20 -6.66
N GLU A 43 -8.64 -0.43 -7.91
CA GLU A 43 -8.09 -1.47 -8.78
C GLU A 43 -6.62 -1.22 -9.10
N LYS A 44 -6.25 0.03 -9.42
CA LYS A 44 -4.84 0.39 -9.68
C LYS A 44 -3.96 0.19 -8.46
N ILE A 45 -4.41 0.57 -7.26
CA ILE A 45 -3.67 0.35 -6.00
C ILE A 45 -3.51 -1.14 -5.74
N SER A 46 -4.56 -1.94 -5.96
CA SER A 46 -4.50 -3.39 -5.78
C SER A 46 -3.52 -4.06 -6.74
N SER A 47 -3.51 -3.65 -8.02
CA SER A 47 -2.55 -4.13 -9.01
C SER A 47 -1.12 -3.80 -8.60
N LEU A 48 -0.87 -2.55 -8.20
CA LEU A 48 0.47 -2.11 -7.76
C LEU A 48 0.96 -2.93 -6.56
N ASN A 49 0.09 -3.22 -5.60
CA ASN A 49 0.43 -4.06 -4.45
C ASN A 49 0.74 -5.51 -4.84
N SER A 50 0.05 -6.05 -5.85
CA SER A 50 0.35 -7.38 -6.39
C SER A 50 1.70 -7.41 -7.09
N ASP A 51 2.00 -6.37 -7.87
CA ASP A 51 3.27 -6.24 -8.58
C ASP A 51 4.45 -6.10 -7.60
N LEU A 52 4.29 -5.26 -6.56
CA LEU A 52 5.27 -5.13 -5.48
C LEU A 52 5.50 -6.46 -4.74
N ASN A 53 4.44 -7.20 -4.43
CA ASN A 53 4.56 -8.51 -3.79
C ASN A 53 5.31 -9.52 -4.67
N THR A 54 5.06 -9.50 -5.98
CA THR A 54 5.77 -10.35 -6.94
C THR A 54 7.25 -9.98 -6.98
N LEU A 55 7.56 -8.69 -7.09
CA LEU A 55 8.92 -8.18 -7.15
C LEU A 55 9.71 -8.47 -5.85
N ILE A 56 9.07 -8.37 -4.69
CA ILE A 56 9.67 -8.78 -3.40
C ILE A 56 9.93 -10.28 -3.35
N LYS A 57 9.02 -11.11 -3.87
CA LYS A 57 9.23 -12.58 -3.94
C LYS A 57 10.43 -12.91 -4.84
N ASP A 58 10.53 -12.27 -5.99
CA ASP A 58 11.63 -12.49 -6.94
C ASP A 58 12.97 -12.10 -6.32
N ILE A 59 13.06 -10.97 -5.61
CA ILE A 59 14.26 -10.54 -4.90
C ILE A 59 14.61 -11.47 -3.72
N LYS A 60 13.61 -12.06 -3.04
CA LYS A 60 13.86 -13.03 -1.96
C LYS A 60 14.31 -14.41 -2.45
N LEU A 61 14.08 -14.73 -3.73
CA LEU A 61 14.46 -15.99 -4.36
C LEU A 61 15.82 -15.92 -5.09
N SER A 62 16.40 -14.72 -5.22
CA SER A 62 17.77 -14.47 -5.70
C SER A 62 18.77 -14.33 -4.55
#